data_AF-A0A2E8ED52-F1
#
_entry.id   AF-A0A2E8ED52-F1
#
_cell.length_a   1.000
_cell.length_b   1.000
_cell.length_c   1.000
_cell.angle_alpha   90.00
_cell.angle_beta   90.00
_cell.angle_gamma   90.00
#
_symmetry.space_group_name_H-M   'P 1'
#
loop_
_entity.id
_entity.type
_entity.pdbx_description
1 polymer ?
#
loop_
_entity_poly.entity_id
_entity_poly.type
_entity_poly.pdbx_seq_one_letter_code
_entity_poly.pdbx_strand_id
1 'polypeptide(L)'
;MESDETGKNAVHLLEEAGHRVSSHVIVPNDTSKIHEMYTRFLIDPEVQVIITSGGTGISSKDKTVATVSSTLEKLIPGFGELFRRLSFEEIGHAAMSSRATAGTIHGKLIFCLPGSKGAMETALREIILPSLGHMLWELNR
;
A
#
# COMPACT_ATOMS: atom_id res chain seq x y z
N MET A 1 -14.51 -4.69 -17.46
CA MET A 1 -13.85 -4.03 -16.31
C MET A 1 -14.28 -4.79 -15.09
N GLU A 2 -13.38 -5.53 -14.45
CA GLU A 2 -13.66 -6.04 -13.10
C GLU A 2 -14.00 -4.85 -12.20
N SER A 3 -15.00 -5.01 -11.34
CA SER A 3 -15.37 -4.01 -10.36
C SER A 3 -14.21 -3.83 -9.39
N ASP A 4 -13.62 -2.64 -9.34
CA ASP A 4 -12.58 -2.29 -8.37
C ASP A 4 -13.19 -2.11 -6.97
N GLU A 5 -13.64 -3.23 -6.39
CA GLU A 5 -14.28 -3.25 -5.08
C GLU A 5 -13.27 -3.03 -3.96
N THR A 6 -12.05 -3.57 -4.10
CA THR A 6 -10.97 -3.38 -3.13
C THR A 6 -10.58 -1.90 -3.04
N GLY A 7 -10.37 -1.21 -4.16
CA GLY A 7 -10.04 0.21 -4.19
C GLY A 7 -11.15 1.07 -3.59
N LYS A 8 -12.41 0.85 -4.01
CA LYS A 8 -13.57 1.55 -3.44
C LYS A 8 -13.71 1.37 -1.94
N ASN A 9 -13.52 0.15 -1.45
CA ASN A 9 -13.57 -0.15 -0.02
C ASN A 9 -12.44 0.57 0.74
N ALA A 10 -11.23 0.60 0.19
CA ALA A 10 -10.13 1.33 0.79
C ALA A 10 -10.40 2.83 0.89
N VAL A 11 -10.95 3.44 -0.16
CA VAL A 11 -11.36 4.86 -0.15
C VAL A 11 -12.36 5.11 0.98
N HIS A 12 -13.39 4.27 1.07
CA HIS A 12 -14.40 4.37 2.12
C HIS A 12 -13.79 4.29 3.53
N LEU A 13 -12.92 3.30 3.79
CA LEU A 13 -12.26 3.13 5.10
C LEU A 13 -11.37 4.32 5.48
N LEU A 14 -10.66 4.91 4.50
CA LEU A 14 -9.82 6.08 4.72
C LEU A 14 -10.68 7.31 5.05
N GLU A 15 -11.77 7.52 4.32
CA GLU A 15 -12.70 8.63 4.54
C GLU A 15 -13.45 8.51 5.87
N GLU A 16 -13.90 7.30 6.23
CA GLU A 16 -14.51 7.02 7.54
C GLU A 16 -13.55 7.31 8.70
N ALA A 17 -12.26 7.07 8.52
CA ALA A 17 -11.21 7.40 9.48
C ALA A 17 -10.84 8.91 9.50
N GLY A 18 -11.51 9.74 8.69
CA GLY A 18 -11.30 11.19 8.63
C GLY A 18 -10.15 11.64 7.71
N HIS A 19 -9.63 10.75 6.86
CA HIS A 19 -8.61 11.10 5.87
C HIS A 19 -9.24 11.55 4.55
N ARG A 20 -8.55 12.45 3.83
CA ARG A 20 -8.95 12.89 2.49
C ARG A 20 -8.27 12.02 1.43
N VAL A 21 -9.05 11.40 0.56
CA VAL A 21 -8.52 10.72 -0.63
C VAL A 21 -8.51 11.70 -1.81
N SER A 22 -7.35 12.25 -2.15
CA SER A 22 -7.20 13.24 -3.23
C SER A 22 -7.25 12.60 -4.63
N SER A 23 -6.92 11.31 -4.75
CA SER A 23 -6.93 10.59 -6.02
C SER A 23 -7.12 9.10 -5.83
N HIS A 24 -7.84 8.47 -6.75
CA HIS A 24 -8.03 7.03 -6.84
C HIS A 24 -7.98 6.63 -8.33
N VAL A 25 -7.02 5.77 -8.69
CA VAL A 25 -6.74 5.39 -10.09
C VAL A 25 -6.42 3.91 -10.20
N ILE A 26 -6.90 3.28 -11.27
CA ILE A 26 -6.54 1.92 -11.64
C ILE A 26 -5.40 1.97 -12.65
N VAL A 27 -4.28 1.34 -12.32
CA VAL A 27 -3.09 1.30 -13.17
C VAL A 27 -2.86 -0.13 -13.65
N PRO A 28 -2.58 -0.37 -14.94
CA PRO A 28 -2.17 -1.69 -15.42
C PRO A 28 -0.93 -2.20 -14.65
N ASN A 29 -0.85 -3.51 -14.44
CA ASN A 29 0.30 -4.14 -13.77
C ASN A 29 1.53 -4.19 -14.70
N ASP A 30 2.08 -3.01 -14.98
CA ASP A 30 3.25 -2.76 -15.82
C ASP A 30 4.20 -1.79 -15.10
N THR A 31 5.49 -2.13 -15.08
CA THR A 31 6.51 -1.37 -14.35
C THR A 31 6.58 0.09 -14.79
N SER A 32 6.48 0.38 -16.10
CA SER A 32 6.55 1.76 -16.59
C SER A 32 5.34 2.57 -16.14
N LYS A 33 4.16 1.97 -16.17
CA LYS A 33 2.90 2.61 -15.76
C LYS A 33 2.82 2.82 -14.25
N ILE A 34 3.31 1.86 -13.47
CA ILE A 34 3.45 2.00 -12.03
C ILE A 34 4.41 3.15 -11.71
N HIS A 35 5.60 3.20 -12.31
CA HIS A 35 6.54 4.30 -12.09
C HIS A 35 6.00 5.67 -12.50
N GLU A 36 5.31 5.76 -13.64
CA GLU A 36 4.67 6.99 -14.10
C GLU A 36 3.69 7.53 -13.06
N MET A 37 2.81 6.66 -12.53
CA MET A 37 1.86 7.02 -11.49
C MET A 37 2.55 7.43 -10.19
N TYR A 38 3.58 6.69 -9.77
CA TYR A 38 4.33 6.99 -8.54
C TYR A 38 4.97 8.36 -8.67
N THR A 39 5.67 8.62 -9.77
CA THR A 39 6.32 9.90 -10.04
C THR A 39 5.32 11.06 -9.98
N ARG A 40 4.13 10.89 -10.60
CA ARG A 40 3.07 11.90 -10.56
C ARG A 40 2.63 12.24 -9.13
N PHE A 41 2.40 11.25 -8.28
CA PHE A 41 1.97 11.48 -6.90
C PHE A 41 3.11 11.92 -5.97
N LEU A 42 4.34 11.53 -6.28
CA LEU A 42 5.53 11.95 -5.53
C LEU A 42 5.87 13.44 -5.72
N ILE A 43 5.48 14.06 -6.84
CA ILE A 43 5.68 15.49 -7.07
C ILE A 43 4.50 16.36 -6.62
N ASP A 44 3.34 15.75 -6.32
CA ASP A 44 2.16 16.46 -5.88
C ASP A 44 2.28 16.84 -4.39
N PRO A 45 2.36 18.14 -4.03
CA PRO A 45 2.54 18.57 -2.65
C PRO A 45 1.35 18.23 -1.73
N GLU A 46 0.16 17.99 -2.27
CA GLU A 46 -1.03 17.65 -1.49
C GLU A 46 -1.08 16.17 -1.08
N VAL A 47 -0.21 15.32 -1.67
CA VAL A 47 -0.16 13.88 -1.36
C VAL A 47 0.84 13.63 -0.24
N GLN A 48 0.38 13.06 0.88
CA GLN A 48 1.27 12.66 1.98
C GLN A 48 1.52 11.15 2.02
N VAL A 49 0.59 10.37 1.45
CA VAL A 49 0.57 8.91 1.54
C VAL A 49 0.14 8.34 0.19
N ILE A 50 0.84 7.30 -0.27
CA ILE A 50 0.45 6.51 -1.45
C ILE A 50 0.20 5.07 -1.00
N ILE A 51 -0.98 4.55 -1.30
CA ILE A 51 -1.35 3.16 -1.02
C ILE A 51 -1.68 2.47 -2.34
N THR A 52 -1.02 1.35 -2.63
CA THR A 52 -1.29 0.54 -3.82
C THR A 52 -1.77 -0.84 -3.43
N SER A 53 -2.70 -1.40 -4.20
CA SER A 53 -3.22 -2.76 -4.02
C SER A 53 -3.06 -3.56 -5.33
N GLY A 54 -2.54 -4.78 -5.21
CA GLY A 54 -2.41 -5.73 -6.33
C GLY A 54 -1.01 -5.83 -6.96
N GLY A 55 -0.82 -6.86 -7.79
CA GLY A 55 0.46 -7.16 -8.44
C GLY A 55 1.58 -7.59 -7.48
N THR A 56 1.21 -8.15 -6.32
CA THR A 56 2.14 -8.56 -5.25
C THR A 56 2.28 -10.07 -5.10
N GLY A 57 1.66 -10.90 -5.94
CA GLY A 57 1.81 -12.36 -5.90
C GLY A 57 3.23 -12.84 -6.22
N ILE A 58 3.46 -14.14 -6.28
CA ILE A 58 4.79 -14.72 -6.58
C ILE A 58 5.03 -14.98 -8.08
N SER A 59 4.06 -14.65 -8.94
CA SER A 59 4.18 -14.86 -10.38
C SER A 59 5.18 -13.88 -11.00
N SER A 60 5.74 -14.23 -12.16
CA SER A 60 6.56 -13.32 -12.97
C SER A 60 5.79 -12.06 -13.44
N LYS A 61 4.46 -12.11 -13.39
CA LYS A 61 3.59 -10.96 -13.68
C LYS A 61 3.50 -9.99 -12.51
N ASP A 62 3.83 -10.39 -11.29
CA ASP A 62 3.64 -9.58 -10.08
C ASP A 62 4.82 -8.65 -9.81
N LYS A 63 4.72 -7.43 -10.37
CA LYS A 63 5.81 -6.47 -10.44
C LYS A 63 5.78 -5.41 -9.33
N THR A 64 4.66 -5.21 -8.65
CA THR A 64 4.43 -4.05 -7.77
C THR A 64 5.44 -3.99 -6.63
N VAL A 65 5.61 -5.07 -5.85
CA VAL A 65 6.52 -5.05 -4.68
C VAL A 65 7.96 -4.76 -5.08
N ALA A 66 8.45 -5.37 -6.15
CA ALA A 66 9.82 -5.15 -6.62
C ALA A 66 10.02 -3.72 -7.15
N THR A 67 9.04 -3.22 -7.91
CA THR A 67 9.04 -1.87 -8.48
C THR A 67 8.98 -0.80 -7.40
N VAL A 68 8.15 -0.99 -6.38
CA VAL A 68 8.01 -0.05 -5.28
C VAL A 68 9.22 -0.12 -4.35
N SER A 69 9.68 -1.32 -3.98
CA SER A 69 10.79 -1.44 -3.01
C SER A 69 12.09 -0.83 -3.53
N SER A 70 12.33 -0.85 -4.85
CA SER A 70 13.53 -0.25 -5.44
C SER A 70 13.54 1.28 -5.43
N THR A 71 12.40 1.93 -5.20
CA THR A 71 12.29 3.40 -5.16
C THR A 71 12.30 3.96 -3.74
N LEU A 72 12.10 3.13 -2.71
CA LEU A 72 12.03 3.61 -1.33
C LEU A 72 13.41 4.10 -0.85
N GLU A 73 13.44 5.28 -0.23
CA GLU A 73 14.63 5.83 0.44
C GLU A 73 14.88 5.14 1.78
N LYS A 74 13.80 4.79 2.49
CA LYS A 74 13.86 4.05 3.76
C LYS A 74 12.77 3.01 3.80
N LEU A 75 13.15 1.76 4.03
CA LEU A 75 12.22 0.66 4.24
C LEU A 75 11.67 0.69 5.66
N ILE A 76 10.39 0.31 5.81
CA ILE A 76 9.74 0.05 7.10
C ILE A 76 9.45 -1.47 7.14
N PRO A 77 10.47 -2.31 7.47
CA PRO A 77 10.34 -3.77 7.37
C PRO A 77 9.24 -4.32 8.27
N GLY A 78 9.03 -3.70 9.45
CA GLY A 78 8.01 -4.09 10.42
C GLY A 78 6.59 -4.10 9.87
N PHE A 79 6.29 -3.33 8.81
CA PHE A 79 4.99 -3.37 8.15
C PHE A 79 4.71 -4.73 7.51
N GLY A 80 5.64 -5.22 6.68
CA GLY A 80 5.48 -6.51 6.00
C GLY A 80 5.52 -7.69 6.97
N GLU A 81 6.29 -7.57 8.04
CA GLU A 81 6.36 -8.56 9.13
C GLU A 81 5.03 -8.66 9.89
N LEU A 82 4.51 -7.53 10.36
CA LEU A 82 3.24 -7.47 11.07
C LEU A 82 2.08 -7.92 10.19
N PHE A 83 2.05 -7.47 8.93
CA PHE A 83 1.05 -7.88 7.96
C PHE A 83 1.04 -9.40 7.74
N ARG A 84 2.20 -10.04 7.59
CA ARG A 84 2.29 -11.50 7.45
C ARG A 84 1.89 -12.23 8.72
N ARG A 85 2.19 -11.68 9.92
CA ARG A 85 1.72 -12.25 11.19
C ARG A 85 0.19 -12.28 11.26
N LEU A 86 -0.46 -11.14 11.01
CA LEU A 86 -1.93 -11.04 11.01
C LEU A 86 -2.55 -11.91 9.92
N SER A 87 -1.96 -11.90 8.72
CA SER A 87 -2.39 -12.80 7.64
C SER A 87 -2.27 -14.27 8.03
N PHE A 88 -1.25 -14.67 8.79
CA PHE A 88 -1.11 -16.05 9.24
C PHE A 88 -2.24 -16.46 10.19
N GLU A 89 -2.73 -15.54 11.03
CA GLU A 89 -3.88 -15.77 11.90
C GLU A 89 -5.18 -15.96 11.10
N GLU A 90 -5.32 -15.27 9.96
CA GLU A 90 -6.52 -15.35 9.10
C GLU A 90 -6.49 -16.52 8.09
N ILE A 91 -5.36 -16.73 7.41
CA ILE A 91 -5.23 -17.62 6.24
C ILE A 91 -4.15 -18.70 6.41
N GLY A 92 -3.55 -18.82 7.59
CA GLY A 92 -2.55 -19.85 7.91
C GLY A 92 -1.33 -19.79 7.00
N HIS A 93 -0.85 -20.96 6.58
CA HIS A 93 0.36 -21.09 5.75
C HIS A 93 0.30 -20.35 4.41
N ALA A 94 -0.89 -20.01 3.90
CA ALA A 94 -1.02 -19.20 2.68
C ALA A 94 -0.38 -17.81 2.84
N ALA A 95 -0.31 -17.28 4.07
CA ALA A 95 0.35 -16.02 4.40
C ALA A 95 1.85 -15.98 4.04
N MET A 96 2.51 -17.14 3.90
CA MET A 96 3.89 -17.22 3.44
C MET A 96 4.06 -16.60 2.04
N SER A 97 3.03 -16.67 1.19
CA SER A 97 3.03 -16.09 -0.15
C SER A 97 2.60 -14.62 -0.19
N SER A 98 2.10 -14.08 0.93
CA SER A 98 1.61 -12.70 1.00
C SER A 98 2.77 -11.71 1.03
N ARG A 99 2.90 -10.91 -0.03
CA ARG A 99 3.90 -9.85 -0.12
C ARG A 99 3.24 -8.49 0.06
N ALA A 100 3.68 -7.78 1.10
CA ALA A 100 3.38 -6.38 1.37
C ALA A 100 4.68 -5.68 1.78
N THR A 101 4.82 -4.41 1.44
CA THR A 101 6.00 -3.59 1.80
C THR A 101 5.58 -2.15 2.07
N ALA A 102 6.36 -1.45 2.87
CA ALA A 102 6.17 -0.03 3.13
C ALA A 102 7.51 0.69 3.30
N GLY A 103 7.49 2.00 3.12
CA GLY A 103 8.65 2.84 3.31
C GLY A 103 8.36 4.31 3.08
N THR A 104 9.43 5.09 3.00
CA THR A 104 9.37 6.52 2.70
C THR A 104 10.12 6.86 1.43
N ILE A 105 9.66 7.87 0.72
CA ILE A 105 10.36 8.51 -0.41
C ILE A 105 9.89 9.97 -0.50
N HIS A 106 10.84 10.91 -0.63
CA HIS A 106 10.57 12.35 -0.80
C HIS A 106 9.61 12.92 0.27
N GLY A 107 9.76 12.49 1.54
CA GLY A 107 8.90 12.95 2.63
C GLY A 107 7.46 12.42 2.60
N LYS A 108 7.17 11.36 1.84
CA LYS A 108 5.86 10.71 1.76
C LYS A 108 5.93 9.26 2.24
N LEU A 109 4.81 8.75 2.77
CA LEU A 109 4.66 7.34 3.15
C LEU A 109 4.12 6.52 1.98
N ILE A 110 4.69 5.33 1.79
CA ILE A 110 4.27 4.39 0.75
C ILE A 110 3.87 3.07 1.38
N PHE A 111 2.71 2.53 0.98
CA PHE A 111 2.25 1.19 1.35
C PHE A 111 1.86 0.40 0.10
N CYS A 112 2.46 -0.78 -0.07
CA CYS A 112 2.17 -1.70 -1.16
C CYS A 112 1.55 -2.97 -0.60
N LEU A 113 0.31 -3.26 -1.02
CA LEU A 113 -0.57 -4.26 -0.44
C LEU A 113 -1.04 -5.30 -1.48
N PRO A 114 -1.42 -6.52 -1.05
CA PRO A 114 -2.11 -7.47 -1.92
C PRO A 114 -3.43 -6.94 -2.49
N GLY A 115 -3.89 -7.58 -3.57
CA GLY A 115 -5.10 -7.19 -4.32
C GLY A 115 -6.42 -7.61 -3.69
N SER A 116 -6.40 -8.55 -2.72
CA SER A 116 -7.62 -9.08 -2.12
C SER A 116 -8.23 -8.06 -1.15
N LYS A 117 -9.56 -8.00 -1.13
CA LYS A 117 -10.32 -7.12 -0.24
C LYS A 117 -9.94 -7.34 1.24
N GLY A 118 -9.87 -8.60 1.69
CA GLY A 118 -9.50 -8.94 3.07
C GLY A 118 -8.10 -8.43 3.44
N ALA A 119 -7.09 -8.66 2.59
CA ALA A 119 -5.74 -8.15 2.84
C ALA A 119 -5.68 -6.62 2.95
N MET A 120 -6.46 -5.92 2.12
CA MET A 120 -6.58 -4.46 2.17
C MET A 120 -7.22 -3.99 3.48
N GLU A 121 -8.30 -4.66 3.91
CA GLU A 121 -8.99 -4.37 5.17
C GLU A 121 -8.10 -4.61 6.38
N THR A 122 -7.44 -5.77 6.48
CA THR A 122 -6.52 -6.10 7.57
C THR A 122 -5.38 -5.08 7.65
N ALA A 123 -4.76 -4.74 6.52
CA ALA A 123 -3.68 -3.77 6.52
C ALA A 123 -4.14 -2.37 6.93
N LEU A 124 -5.28 -1.90 6.41
CA LEU A 124 -5.80 -0.57 6.74
C LEU A 124 -6.23 -0.49 8.20
N ARG A 125 -7.07 -1.40 8.66
CA ARG A 125 -7.70 -1.35 9.99
C ARG A 125 -6.72 -1.67 11.11
N GLU A 126 -5.88 -2.69 10.94
CA GLU A 126 -5.04 -3.20 12.03
C GLU A 126 -3.64 -2.57 12.08
N ILE A 127 -3.19 -1.94 10.98
CA ILE A 127 -1.81 -1.43 10.88
C ILE A 127 -1.76 0.03 10.48
N ILE A 128 -2.28 0.39 9.31
CA ILE A 128 -2.07 1.72 8.71
C ILE A 128 -2.83 2.77 9.50
N LEU A 129 -4.16 2.68 9.59
CA LEU A 129 -4.99 3.71 10.23
C LEU A 129 -4.59 3.98 11.70
N PRO A 130 -4.32 2.96 12.54
CA PRO A 130 -3.91 3.20 13.93
C PRO A 130 -2.57 3.92 14.08
N SER A 131 -1.66 3.78 13.10
CA SER A 131 -0.29 4.32 13.18
C SER A 131 -0.04 5.53 12.28
N LEU A 132 -0.91 5.80 11.31
CA LEU A 132 -0.66 6.75 10.22
C LEU A 132 -0.38 8.18 10.73
N GLY A 133 -1.16 8.64 11.71
CA GLY A 133 -0.97 9.98 12.29
C GLY A 133 0.41 10.14 12.95
N HIS A 134 0.86 9.13 13.71
CA HIS A 134 2.18 9.14 14.33
C HIS A 134 3.30 9.05 13.29
N MET A 135 3.16 8.19 12.28
CA MET A 135 4.13 8.08 11.18
C MET A 135 4.29 9.39 10.40
N LEU A 136 3.18 10.08 10.10
CA LEU A 136 3.21 11.37 9.42
C LEU A 136 3.85 12.45 10.30
N TRP A 137 3.63 12.42 11.61
CA TRP A 137 4.29 13.35 12.52
C TRP A 137 5.82 13.13 12.54
N GLU A 138 6.28 11.89 12.66
CA GLU A 138 7.72 11.55 12.65
C GLU A 138 8.40 11.93 11.32
N LEU A 139 7.70 11.76 10.20
CA LEU A 139 8.24 12.05 8.87
C LEU A 139 8.41 13.55 8.60
N ASN A 140 7.62 14.41 9.26
CA ASN A 140 7.62 15.86 9.08
C ASN A 140 8.41 16.60 10.17
N ARG A 141 9.15 15.89 11.02
CA ARG A 141 9.95 16.48 12.10
C ARG A 141 11.28 17.04 11.63
#